data_AF-A0A2N5RMF7-F1
#
_entry.id   AF-A0A2N5RMF7-F1
#
_cell.length_a   1.000
_cell.length_b   1.000
_cell.length_c   1.000
_cell.angle_alpha   90.00
_cell.angle_beta   90.00
_cell.angle_gamma   90.00
#
_symmetry.space_group_name_H-M   'P 1'
#
loop_
_entity.id
_entity.type
_entity.pdbx_description
1 polymer ?
#
loop_
_entity_poly.entity_id
_entity_poly.type
_entity_poly.pdbx_seq_one_letter_code
_entity_poly.pdbx_strand_id
1 'polypeptide(L)'
;MLFSLIPKARKSDLFGREKELEELNKLINIYPIVVVTGVRRVGKSSLIKVFLNEKRIPHLIVDGRKLYESSHGHISSTHLCKVLSDELSKFSKSQAILNLLKRIRGISVSGTSLEINPKELSLTDLIERFNTIVEHQKKPFVFFFDEAQYFKYYGSRGGNDLLALFSYSHDQLENVRILITGSEIGTLHDFLKIENYKSPLYGRGVGFLNLEPFSLEQSVKFLKKGFEELNRKVNFDLEETARKMNGIPGYLVLFGIKYLETEDERVAFEEVFHTASLLFEQELIELGKRSPRYIFLLKQIAKGINTWSYLKSSFHAKGDRIGDSRLYSLLKTLERMSFVKKENGVYKIVDPILERILRD
;
A
#
# COMPACT_ATOMS: atom_id res chain seq x y z
N MET A 1 0.45 -19.58 -10.55
CA MET A 1 1.88 -19.42 -10.91
C MET A 1 2.51 -18.32 -10.09
N LEU A 2 3.71 -18.60 -9.58
CA LEU A 2 4.52 -17.66 -8.80
C LEU A 2 4.97 -16.46 -9.65
N PHE A 3 5.49 -16.71 -10.84
CA PHE A 3 5.86 -15.66 -11.79
C PHE A 3 4.62 -15.15 -12.55
N SER A 4 3.94 -14.17 -11.95
CA SER A 4 2.83 -13.44 -12.57
C SER A 4 2.79 -12.02 -12.03
N LEU A 5 2.76 -11.04 -12.95
CA LEU A 5 2.73 -9.60 -12.64
C LEU A 5 1.43 -9.15 -11.95
N ILE A 6 0.37 -9.94 -12.08
CA ILE A 6 -0.92 -9.63 -11.45
C ILE A 6 -0.88 -10.02 -9.96
N PRO A 7 -1.41 -9.18 -9.04
CA PRO A 7 -1.56 -9.53 -7.63
C PRO A 7 -2.25 -10.88 -7.43
N LYS A 8 -1.74 -11.69 -6.51
CA LYS A 8 -2.25 -13.03 -6.26
C LYS A 8 -3.64 -12.97 -5.63
N ALA A 9 -4.50 -13.91 -6.02
CA ALA A 9 -5.87 -14.00 -5.55
C ALA A 9 -6.22 -15.36 -4.91
N ARG A 10 -5.32 -16.34 -4.98
CA ARG A 10 -5.48 -17.70 -4.43
C ARG A 10 -4.29 -18.06 -3.55
N LYS A 11 -4.52 -18.84 -2.49
CA LYS A 11 -3.47 -19.26 -1.56
C LYS A 11 -2.38 -20.07 -2.25
N SER A 12 -2.74 -20.93 -3.21
CA SER A 12 -1.78 -21.74 -3.98
C SER A 12 -0.77 -20.90 -4.77
N ASP A 13 -1.10 -19.64 -5.08
CA ASP A 13 -0.25 -18.73 -5.83
C ASP A 13 0.56 -17.78 -4.91
N LEU A 14 0.36 -17.83 -3.59
CA LEU A 14 0.98 -16.95 -2.60
C LEU A 14 2.05 -17.72 -1.80
N PHE A 15 3.31 -17.46 -2.11
CA PHE A 15 4.44 -18.12 -1.47
C PHE A 15 4.78 -17.52 -0.10
N GLY A 16 4.94 -18.38 0.91
CA GLY A 16 5.72 -18.08 2.13
C GLY A 16 5.11 -17.01 3.04
N ARG A 17 3.79 -16.80 2.96
CA ARG A 17 3.03 -15.81 3.74
C ARG A 17 1.99 -16.44 4.67
N GLU A 18 2.18 -17.70 5.03
CA GLU A 18 1.23 -18.46 5.86
C GLU A 18 1.08 -17.84 7.24
N LYS A 19 2.18 -17.39 7.85
CA LYS A 19 2.17 -16.74 9.17
C LYS A 19 1.41 -15.42 9.13
N GLU A 20 1.66 -14.60 8.12
CA GLU A 20 1.00 -13.30 7.95
C GLU A 20 -0.50 -13.46 7.63
N LEU A 21 -0.90 -14.52 6.90
CA LEU A 21 -2.32 -14.85 6.70
C LEU A 21 -3.00 -15.25 8.01
N GLU A 22 -2.34 -16.06 8.83
CA GLU A 22 -2.87 -16.46 10.15
C GLU A 22 -2.96 -15.27 11.11
N GLU A 23 -1.95 -14.41 11.12
CA GLU A 23 -1.93 -13.20 11.93
C GLU A 23 -3.02 -12.22 11.50
N LEU A 24 -3.17 -11.97 10.19
CA LEU A 24 -4.26 -11.14 9.67
C LEU A 24 -5.63 -11.70 10.06
N ASN A 25 -5.80 -13.02 10.02
CA ASN A 25 -7.02 -13.68 10.47
C ASN A 25 -7.29 -13.45 11.96
N LYS A 26 -6.26 -13.51 12.82
CA LYS A 26 -6.41 -13.21 14.26
C LYS A 26 -6.80 -11.75 14.45
N LEU A 27 -6.08 -10.83 13.82
CA LEU A 27 -6.29 -9.38 13.96
C LEU A 27 -7.71 -8.96 13.55
N ILE A 28 -8.22 -9.42 12.40
CA ILE A 28 -9.56 -9.06 11.92
C ILE A 28 -10.68 -9.55 12.84
N ASN A 29 -10.47 -10.65 13.56
CA ASN A 29 -11.45 -11.15 14.52
C ASN A 29 -11.43 -10.40 15.86
N ILE A 30 -10.31 -9.75 16.20
CA ILE A 30 -10.13 -9.03 17.47
C ILE A 30 -10.41 -7.53 17.33
N TYR A 31 -9.91 -6.91 16.27
CA TYR A 31 -9.90 -5.46 16.11
C TYR A 31 -10.90 -5.00 15.04
N PRO A 32 -11.73 -3.98 15.32
CA PRO A 32 -12.59 -3.37 14.30
C PRO A 32 -11.82 -2.74 13.14
N ILE A 33 -10.61 -2.23 13.42
CA ILE A 33 -9.70 -1.63 12.43
C ILE A 33 -8.39 -2.42 12.42
N VAL A 34 -7.95 -2.84 11.23
CA VAL A 34 -6.67 -3.51 11.02
C VAL A 34 -5.87 -2.77 9.96
N VAL A 35 -4.59 -2.49 10.25
CA VAL A 35 -3.66 -1.79 9.38
C VAL A 35 -2.54 -2.74 8.97
N VAL A 36 -2.35 -2.90 7.65
CA VAL A 36 -1.30 -3.71 7.04
C VAL A 36 -0.28 -2.81 6.36
N THR A 37 0.90 -2.68 6.95
CA THR A 37 2.00 -1.85 6.43
C THR A 37 3.07 -2.69 5.75
N GLY A 38 4.01 -2.03 5.08
CA GLY A 38 5.15 -2.66 4.45
C GLY A 38 5.56 -1.91 3.19
N VAL A 39 6.80 -2.09 2.76
CA VAL A 39 7.35 -1.37 1.61
C VAL A 39 6.57 -1.64 0.30
N ARG A 40 6.79 -0.81 -0.71
CA ARG A 40 6.14 -0.98 -2.01
C ARG A 40 6.52 -2.34 -2.59
N ARG A 41 5.59 -3.00 -3.30
CA ARG A 41 5.80 -4.31 -3.96
C ARG A 41 6.11 -5.50 -3.05
N VAL A 42 6.02 -5.33 -1.72
CA VAL A 42 6.23 -6.43 -0.75
C VAL A 42 5.12 -7.51 -0.76
N GLY A 43 3.99 -7.20 -1.39
CA GLY A 43 2.88 -8.15 -1.57
C GLY A 43 1.62 -7.87 -0.76
N LYS A 44 1.47 -6.70 -0.12
CA LYS A 44 0.31 -6.34 0.73
C LYS A 44 -1.05 -6.62 0.08
N SER A 45 -1.30 -6.06 -1.11
CA SER A 45 -2.58 -6.28 -1.81
C SER A 45 -2.78 -7.74 -2.24
N SER A 46 -1.71 -8.51 -2.48
CA SER A 46 -1.82 -9.96 -2.75
C SER A 46 -2.20 -10.73 -1.49
N LEU A 47 -1.55 -10.44 -0.35
CA LEU A 47 -1.87 -11.03 0.95
C LEU A 47 -3.34 -10.84 1.30
N ILE A 48 -3.83 -9.59 1.20
CA ILE A 48 -5.21 -9.24 1.53
C ILE A 48 -6.20 -9.86 0.56
N LYS A 49 -5.96 -9.80 -0.75
CA LYS A 49 -6.86 -10.42 -1.74
C LYS A 49 -6.98 -11.92 -1.51
N VAL A 50 -5.86 -12.62 -1.28
CA VAL A 50 -5.85 -14.04 -0.94
C VAL A 50 -6.63 -14.28 0.34
N PHE A 51 -6.37 -13.52 1.41
CA PHE A 51 -7.07 -13.65 2.68
C PHE A 51 -8.60 -13.52 2.51
N LEU A 52 -9.07 -12.45 1.87
CA LEU A 52 -10.49 -12.17 1.66
C LEU A 52 -11.16 -13.26 0.80
N ASN A 53 -10.48 -13.74 -0.25
CA ASN A 53 -11.00 -14.76 -1.16
C ASN A 53 -11.07 -16.14 -0.51
N GLU A 54 -10.00 -16.60 0.13
CA GLU A 54 -9.92 -17.92 0.78
C GLU A 54 -10.94 -18.03 1.90
N LYS A 55 -11.09 -16.95 2.68
CA LYS A 55 -12.09 -16.88 3.74
C LYS A 55 -13.47 -16.55 3.21
N ARG A 56 -13.65 -16.27 1.91
CA ARG A 56 -14.92 -15.82 1.30
C ARG A 56 -15.59 -14.74 2.15
N ILE A 57 -14.83 -13.70 2.49
CA ILE A 57 -15.30 -12.55 3.27
C ILE A 57 -15.91 -11.54 2.31
N PRO A 58 -17.17 -11.10 2.49
CA PRO A 58 -17.75 -10.06 1.66
C PRO A 58 -17.04 -8.73 1.93
N HIS A 59 -16.69 -8.00 0.86
CA HIS A 59 -15.87 -6.80 1.00
C HIS A 59 -16.07 -5.79 -0.14
N LEU A 60 -15.72 -4.54 0.15
CA LEU A 60 -15.56 -3.45 -0.82
C LEU A 60 -14.12 -2.95 -0.79
N ILE A 61 -13.56 -2.60 -1.95
CA ILE A 61 -12.18 -2.10 -2.06
C ILE A 61 -12.18 -0.65 -2.53
N VAL A 62 -11.51 0.23 -1.80
CA VAL A 62 -11.29 1.62 -2.21
C VAL A 62 -9.80 1.85 -2.37
N ASP A 63 -9.33 1.94 -3.61
CA ASP A 63 -7.93 2.21 -3.93
C ASP A 63 -7.66 3.73 -3.87
N GLY A 64 -6.97 4.15 -2.79
CA GLY A 64 -6.64 5.55 -2.53
C GLY A 64 -5.68 6.14 -3.56
N ARG A 65 -4.75 5.32 -4.10
CA ARG A 65 -3.81 5.77 -5.13
C ARG A 65 -4.53 6.04 -6.45
N LYS A 66 -5.37 5.10 -6.89
CA LYS A 66 -6.19 5.26 -8.09
C LYS A 66 -7.09 6.50 -7.98
N LEU A 67 -7.69 6.72 -6.80
CA LEU A 67 -8.49 7.92 -6.54
C LEU A 67 -7.65 9.19 -6.69
N TYR A 68 -6.51 9.28 -6.01
CA TYR A 68 -5.63 10.45 -6.06
C TYR A 68 -5.15 10.79 -7.47
N GLU A 69 -4.75 9.79 -8.26
CA GLU A 69 -4.29 9.96 -9.63
C GLU A 69 -5.43 10.44 -10.53
N SER A 70 -6.61 9.81 -10.46
CA SER A 70 -7.78 10.22 -11.26
C SER A 70 -8.35 11.58 -10.86
N SER A 71 -8.14 12.01 -9.62
CA SER A 71 -8.64 13.27 -9.07
C SER A 71 -7.64 14.43 -9.16
N HIS A 72 -6.53 14.25 -9.89
CA HIS A 72 -5.48 15.26 -10.05
C HIS A 72 -4.97 15.84 -8.72
N GLY A 73 -4.90 15.01 -7.69
CA GLY A 73 -4.36 15.37 -6.38
C GLY A 73 -5.35 15.87 -5.33
N HIS A 74 -6.62 16.10 -5.66
CA HIS A 74 -7.67 16.45 -4.69
C HIS A 74 -8.88 15.52 -4.81
N ILE A 75 -9.09 14.65 -3.81
CA ILE A 75 -10.15 13.64 -3.84
C ILE A 75 -11.43 14.25 -3.28
N SER A 76 -12.45 14.45 -4.12
CA SER A 76 -13.79 14.88 -3.68
C SER A 76 -14.74 13.70 -3.44
N SER A 77 -15.89 13.97 -2.83
CA SER A 77 -16.97 12.98 -2.66
C SER A 77 -17.43 12.37 -3.99
N THR A 78 -17.43 13.14 -5.08
CA THR A 78 -17.79 12.66 -6.42
C THR A 78 -16.84 11.58 -6.92
N HIS A 79 -15.52 11.74 -6.72
CA HIS A 79 -14.52 10.73 -7.08
C HIS A 79 -14.70 9.45 -6.26
N LEU A 80 -14.90 9.58 -4.95
CA LEU A 80 -15.13 8.44 -4.06
C LEU A 80 -16.41 7.68 -4.42
N CYS A 81 -17.52 8.39 -4.65
CA CYS A 81 -18.80 7.79 -5.03
C CYS A 81 -18.69 7.03 -6.36
N LYS A 82 -17.93 7.53 -7.34
CA LYS A 82 -17.69 6.80 -8.59
C LYS A 82 -17.02 5.44 -8.34
N VAL A 83 -15.95 5.41 -7.55
CA VAL A 83 -15.26 4.16 -7.20
C VAL A 83 -16.17 3.22 -6.40
N LEU A 84 -16.95 3.75 -5.45
CA LEU A 84 -17.93 2.96 -4.71
C LEU A 84 -19.03 2.39 -5.63
N SER A 85 -19.49 3.14 -6.64
CA SER A 85 -20.46 2.67 -7.63
C SER A 85 -19.94 1.45 -8.39
N ASP A 86 -18.71 1.55 -8.90
CA ASP A 86 -18.03 0.46 -9.61
C ASP A 86 -17.89 -0.79 -8.72
N GLU A 87 -17.51 -0.60 -7.45
CA GLU A 87 -17.30 -1.69 -6.51
C GLU A 87 -18.62 -2.31 -6.03
N LEU A 88 -19.64 -1.51 -5.77
CA LEU A 88 -20.97 -1.99 -5.40
C LEU A 88 -21.63 -2.77 -6.53
N SER A 89 -21.32 -2.46 -7.79
CA SER A 89 -21.84 -3.18 -8.96
C SER A 89 -21.46 -4.67 -8.94
N LYS A 90 -20.41 -5.07 -8.21
CA LYS A 90 -20.04 -6.48 -7.99
C LYS A 90 -21.13 -7.27 -7.25
N PHE A 91 -21.97 -6.57 -6.48
CA PHE A 91 -23.12 -7.16 -5.78
C PHE A 91 -24.40 -7.15 -6.62
N SER A 92 -24.36 -6.77 -7.90
CA SER A 92 -25.52 -6.73 -8.80
C SER A 92 -26.25 -8.07 -8.94
N LYS A 93 -25.58 -9.20 -8.67
CA LYS A 93 -26.21 -10.53 -8.69
C LYS A 93 -26.97 -10.86 -7.39
N SER A 94 -26.77 -10.10 -6.32
CA SER A 94 -27.42 -10.34 -5.03
C SER A 94 -28.64 -9.44 -4.87
N GLN A 95 -29.82 -10.00 -5.15
CA GLN A 95 -31.08 -9.26 -5.02
C GLN A 95 -31.32 -8.74 -3.59
N ALA A 96 -30.87 -9.49 -2.58
CA ALA A 96 -30.94 -9.08 -1.19
C ALA A 96 -30.13 -7.80 -0.92
N ILE A 97 -28.89 -7.74 -1.43
CA ILE A 97 -28.03 -6.55 -1.29
C ILE A 97 -28.61 -5.39 -2.09
N LEU A 98 -29.04 -5.62 -3.34
CA LEU A 98 -29.66 -4.58 -4.17
C LEU A 98 -30.90 -3.97 -3.53
N ASN A 99 -31.79 -4.78 -2.94
CA ASN A 99 -33.00 -4.31 -2.28
C ASN A 99 -32.69 -3.45 -1.04
N LEU A 100 -31.57 -3.70 -0.37
CA LEU A 100 -31.13 -2.89 0.78
C LEU A 100 -30.42 -1.62 0.33
N LEU A 101 -29.56 -1.69 -0.69
CA LEU A 101 -28.89 -0.52 -1.27
C LEU A 101 -29.91 0.49 -1.84
N LYS A 102 -31.01 0.03 -2.44
CA LYS A 102 -32.15 0.87 -2.89
C LYS A 102 -32.77 1.72 -1.78
N ARG A 103 -32.62 1.33 -0.50
CA ARG A 103 -33.16 2.07 0.64
C ARG A 103 -32.20 3.15 1.14
N ILE A 104 -30.97 3.20 0.61
CA ILE A 104 -30.01 4.24 0.95
C ILE A 104 -30.31 5.46 0.08
N ARG A 105 -30.48 6.61 0.73
CA ARG A 105 -30.68 7.87 0.02
C ARG A 105 -29.48 8.14 -0.89
N GLY A 106 -29.76 8.54 -2.13
CA GLY A 106 -28.72 8.80 -3.12
C GLY A 106 -28.21 7.57 -3.86
N ILE A 107 -28.76 6.37 -3.64
CA ILE A 107 -28.48 5.20 -4.49
C ILE A 107 -29.69 4.90 -5.38
N SER A 108 -29.48 4.92 -6.69
CA SER A 108 -30.44 4.45 -7.69
C SER A 108 -29.95 3.15 -8.32
N VAL A 109 -30.89 2.26 -8.62
CA VAL A 109 -30.61 0.94 -9.20
C VAL A 109 -31.43 0.80 -10.47
N SER A 110 -30.76 0.70 -11.62
CA SER A 110 -31.38 0.51 -12.93
C SER A 110 -30.90 -0.81 -13.53
N GLY A 111 -31.75 -1.84 -13.50
CA GLY A 111 -31.34 -3.19 -13.86
C GLY A 111 -30.18 -3.68 -12.97
N THR A 112 -29.01 -3.90 -13.57
CA THR A 112 -27.77 -4.29 -12.87
C THR A 112 -26.83 -3.13 -12.58
N SER A 113 -27.10 -1.92 -13.07
CA SER A 113 -26.27 -0.75 -12.78
C SER A 113 -26.70 -0.09 -11.47
N LEU A 114 -25.70 0.33 -10.71
CA LEU A 114 -25.85 1.14 -9.51
C LEU A 114 -25.30 2.52 -9.81
N GLU A 115 -26.11 3.54 -9.58
CA GLU A 115 -25.71 4.94 -9.66
C GLU A 115 -25.79 5.56 -8.27
N ILE A 116 -24.78 6.36 -7.93
CA ILE A 116 -24.67 7.03 -6.64
C ILE A 116 -24.66 8.52 -6.87
N ASN A 117 -25.61 9.23 -6.25
CA ASN A 117 -25.62 10.68 -6.16
C ASN A 117 -24.68 11.15 -5.03
N PRO A 118 -23.54 11.78 -5.34
CA PRO A 118 -22.53 12.13 -4.34
C PRO A 118 -22.97 13.23 -3.36
N LYS A 119 -24.04 13.96 -3.67
CA LYS A 119 -24.60 14.99 -2.79
C LYS A 119 -25.56 14.43 -1.74
N GLU A 120 -26.08 13.23 -1.99
CA GLU A 120 -27.12 12.62 -1.16
C GLU A 120 -26.63 11.40 -0.39
N LEU A 121 -25.61 10.69 -0.90
CA LEU A 121 -25.07 9.52 -0.24
C LEU A 121 -24.38 9.90 1.09
N SER A 122 -24.84 9.26 2.16
CA SER A 122 -24.13 9.18 3.43
C SER A 122 -23.27 7.91 3.45
N LEU A 123 -21.95 8.06 3.64
CA LEU A 123 -21.05 6.91 3.82
C LEU A 123 -21.38 6.14 5.10
N THR A 124 -21.86 6.84 6.13
CA THR A 124 -22.31 6.24 7.40
C THR A 124 -23.50 5.31 7.16
N ASP A 125 -24.52 5.78 6.44
CA ASP A 125 -25.70 4.96 6.11
C ASP A 125 -25.29 3.73 5.29
N LEU A 126 -24.33 3.89 4.37
CA LEU A 126 -23.79 2.80 3.58
C LEU A 126 -23.16 1.71 4.45
N ILE A 127 -22.24 2.07 5.35
CA ILE A 127 -21.57 1.09 6.23
C ILE A 127 -22.56 0.44 7.20
N GLU A 128 -23.56 1.18 7.70
CA GLU A 128 -24.63 0.64 8.54
C GLU A 128 -25.47 -0.41 7.81
N ARG A 129 -25.84 -0.17 6.55
CA ARG A 129 -26.58 -1.17 5.77
C ARG A 129 -25.77 -2.45 5.60
N PHE A 130 -24.46 -2.34 5.36
CA PHE A 130 -23.61 -3.53 5.29
C PHE A 130 -23.47 -4.23 6.64
N ASN A 131 -23.43 -3.49 7.76
CA ASN A 131 -23.48 -4.08 9.09
C ASN A 131 -24.71 -4.97 9.29
N THR A 132 -25.90 -4.49 8.89
CA THR A 132 -27.14 -5.29 8.95
C THR A 132 -27.12 -6.48 7.98
N ILE A 133 -26.56 -6.34 6.77
CA ILE A 133 -26.50 -7.44 5.77
C ILE A 133 -25.77 -8.67 6.31
N VAL A 134 -24.73 -8.44 7.11
CA VAL A 134 -23.88 -9.51 7.64
C VAL A 134 -24.18 -9.89 9.08
N GLU A 135 -25.20 -9.30 9.71
CA GLU A 135 -25.54 -9.52 11.13
C GLU A 135 -25.83 -11.00 11.46
N HIS A 136 -26.50 -11.70 10.55
CA HIS A 136 -26.77 -13.14 10.70
C HIS A 136 -25.72 -14.02 10.00
N GLN A 137 -24.64 -13.42 9.49
CA GLN A 137 -23.57 -14.15 8.83
C GLN A 137 -22.44 -14.45 9.82
N LYS A 138 -21.77 -15.58 9.64
CA LYS A 138 -20.61 -15.95 10.47
C LYS A 138 -19.35 -15.11 10.19
N LYS A 139 -19.42 -14.15 9.25
CA LYS A 139 -18.26 -13.41 8.75
C LYS A 139 -18.59 -11.93 8.71
N PRO A 140 -17.64 -11.06 9.11
CA PRO A 140 -17.84 -9.63 9.01
C PRO A 140 -17.83 -9.17 7.55
N PHE A 141 -18.35 -7.97 7.31
CA PHE A 141 -18.13 -7.24 6.07
C PHE A 141 -16.86 -6.39 6.17
N VAL A 142 -15.97 -6.49 5.18
CA VAL A 142 -14.72 -5.71 5.18
C VAL A 142 -14.80 -4.53 4.22
N PHE A 143 -14.59 -3.31 4.73
CA PHE A 143 -14.24 -2.17 3.89
C PHE A 143 -12.72 -2.06 3.83
N PHE A 144 -12.15 -2.35 2.66
CA PHE A 144 -10.71 -2.36 2.44
C PHE A 144 -10.26 -1.07 1.74
N PHE A 145 -9.51 -0.24 2.46
CA PHE A 145 -8.89 0.99 1.96
C PHE A 145 -7.42 0.71 1.58
N ASP A 146 -7.16 0.50 0.28
CA ASP A 146 -5.81 0.23 -0.23
C ASP A 146 -5.04 1.56 -0.42
N GLU A 147 -3.76 1.60 -0.04
CA GLU A 147 -2.89 2.79 -0.07
C GLU A 147 -3.54 4.01 0.61
N ALA A 148 -4.00 3.83 1.84
CA ALA A 148 -4.86 4.78 2.52
C ALA A 148 -4.18 6.11 2.90
N GLN A 149 -2.85 6.20 2.82
CA GLN A 149 -2.14 7.46 2.99
C GLN A 149 -2.59 8.56 2.00
N TYR A 150 -3.17 8.17 0.85
CA TYR A 150 -3.70 9.12 -0.12
C TYR A 150 -5.04 9.75 0.31
N PHE A 151 -5.78 9.14 1.25
CA PHE A 151 -7.03 9.72 1.74
C PHE A 151 -6.83 10.99 2.57
N LYS A 152 -5.60 11.35 2.94
CA LYS A 152 -5.29 12.69 3.46
C LYS A 152 -5.62 13.81 2.46
N TYR A 153 -5.79 13.49 1.18
CA TYR A 153 -6.22 14.42 0.13
C TYR A 153 -7.75 14.39 -0.10
N TYR A 154 -8.50 13.68 0.75
CA TYR A 154 -9.95 13.63 0.69
C TYR A 154 -10.60 14.84 1.35
N GLY A 155 -11.43 15.54 0.59
CA GLY A 155 -12.12 16.76 1.02
C GLY A 155 -11.15 17.89 1.40
N SER A 156 -11.68 18.92 2.05
CA SER A 156 -10.92 20.11 2.46
C SER A 156 -10.27 19.98 3.85
N ARG A 157 -10.59 18.93 4.60
CA ARG A 157 -10.17 18.73 6.00
C ARG A 157 -9.13 17.63 6.18
N GLY A 158 -8.38 17.33 5.13
CA GLY A 158 -7.29 16.35 5.21
C GLY A 158 -7.76 14.92 5.46
N GLY A 159 -8.92 14.53 4.92
CA GLY A 159 -9.52 13.21 5.11
C GLY A 159 -10.18 12.97 6.46
N ASN A 160 -10.37 14.00 7.29
CA ASN A 160 -10.94 13.84 8.63
C ASN A 160 -12.35 13.23 8.65
N ASP A 161 -13.14 13.43 7.59
CA ASP A 161 -14.47 12.83 7.47
C ASP A 161 -14.39 11.29 7.33
N LEU A 162 -13.34 10.77 6.68
CA LEU A 162 -13.08 9.32 6.63
C LEU A 162 -12.58 8.80 7.97
N LEU A 163 -11.75 9.56 8.70
CA LEU A 163 -11.34 9.18 10.05
C LEU A 163 -12.55 9.12 11.01
N ALA A 164 -13.49 10.06 10.87
CA ALA A 164 -14.75 10.05 11.62
C ALA A 164 -15.62 8.83 11.26
N LEU A 165 -15.67 8.45 9.98
CA LEU A 165 -16.33 7.22 9.54
C LEU A 165 -15.67 5.98 10.15
N PHE A 166 -14.34 5.93 10.18
CA PHE A 166 -13.59 4.81 10.77
C PHE A 166 -13.83 4.72 12.28
N SER A 167 -13.84 5.85 13.00
CA SER A 167 -14.16 5.88 14.43
C SER A 167 -15.59 5.42 14.71
N TYR A 168 -16.55 5.87 13.89
CA TYR A 168 -17.94 5.43 14.01
C TYR A 168 -18.07 3.92 13.78
N SER A 169 -17.44 3.40 12.72
CA SER A 169 -17.42 1.96 12.45
C SER A 169 -16.80 1.16 13.58
N HIS A 170 -15.74 1.68 14.21
CA HIS A 170 -15.09 1.02 15.34
C HIS A 170 -16.00 0.94 16.56
N ASP A 171 -16.73 2.03 16.87
CA ASP A 171 -17.49 2.13 18.12
C ASP A 171 -18.88 1.51 18.04
N GLN A 172 -19.50 1.50 16.84
CA GLN A 172 -20.93 1.22 16.69
C GLN A 172 -21.24 -0.02 15.85
N LEU A 173 -20.29 -0.53 15.04
CA LEU A 173 -20.58 -1.58 14.06
C LEU A 173 -19.86 -2.90 14.39
N GLU A 174 -20.59 -3.82 15.02
CA GLU A 174 -20.05 -5.11 15.46
C GLU A 174 -19.65 -6.04 14.31
N ASN A 175 -20.32 -5.93 13.15
CA ASN A 175 -20.16 -6.85 12.02
C ASN A 175 -19.37 -6.24 10.85
N VAL A 176 -18.89 -5.01 10.99
CA VAL A 176 -18.05 -4.34 9.99
C VAL A 176 -16.60 -4.29 10.46
N ARG A 177 -15.68 -4.46 9.52
CA ARG A 177 -14.24 -4.30 9.74
C ARG A 177 -13.66 -3.33 8.73
N ILE A 178 -12.80 -2.43 9.19
CA ILE A 178 -12.01 -1.55 8.33
C ILE A 178 -10.63 -2.18 8.18
N LEU A 179 -10.26 -2.51 6.95
CA LEU A 179 -8.92 -2.99 6.62
C LEU A 179 -8.18 -1.89 5.85
N ILE A 180 -6.96 -1.58 6.24
CA ILE A 180 -6.20 -0.45 5.71
C ILE A 180 -4.82 -0.95 5.27
N THR A 181 -4.30 -0.49 4.14
CA THR A 181 -2.88 -0.65 3.81
C THR A 181 -2.20 0.69 3.58
N GLY A 182 -0.86 0.68 3.59
CA GLY A 182 -0.07 1.77 3.01
C GLY A 182 1.38 1.37 2.80
N SER A 183 1.95 1.79 1.67
CA SER A 183 3.39 1.65 1.39
C SER A 183 4.25 2.74 2.03
N GLU A 184 3.68 3.92 2.30
CA GLU A 184 4.35 5.03 2.97
C GLU A 184 4.00 5.03 4.46
N ILE A 185 4.67 4.20 5.24
CA ILE A 185 4.30 3.88 6.64
C ILE A 185 4.14 5.14 7.50
N GLY A 186 5.09 6.07 7.43
CA GLY A 186 5.02 7.31 8.19
C GLY A 186 4.06 8.35 7.61
N THR A 187 3.68 8.26 6.33
CA THR A 187 2.58 9.08 5.78
C THR A 187 1.24 8.54 6.24
N LEU A 188 1.06 7.22 6.27
CA LEU A 188 -0.14 6.56 6.77
C LEU A 188 -0.33 6.84 8.26
N HIS A 189 0.73 6.71 9.06
CA HIS A 189 0.70 7.04 10.48
C HIS A 189 0.21 8.49 10.72
N ASP A 190 0.74 9.44 9.96
CA ASP A 190 0.34 10.85 10.01
C ASP A 190 -1.09 11.13 9.52
N PHE A 191 -1.64 10.27 8.67
CA PHE A 191 -3.04 10.36 8.26
C PHE A 191 -3.95 9.84 9.38
N LEU A 192 -3.68 8.63 9.90
CA LEU A 192 -4.52 7.98 10.91
C LEU A 192 -4.44 8.69 12.28
N LYS A 193 -3.28 9.24 12.63
CA LYS A 193 -3.04 10.05 13.85
C LYS A 193 -3.54 9.37 15.13
N ILE A 194 -3.34 8.06 15.25
CA ILE A 194 -3.92 7.24 16.34
C ILE A 194 -3.42 7.68 17.72
N GLU A 195 -2.22 8.26 17.80
CA GLU A 195 -1.62 8.77 19.04
C GLU A 195 -1.98 10.24 19.35
N ASN A 196 -2.71 10.94 18.48
CA ASN A 196 -3.04 12.35 18.65
C ASN A 196 -4.42 12.52 19.28
N TYR A 197 -4.50 13.17 20.44
CA TYR A 197 -5.78 13.41 21.15
C TYR A 197 -6.88 14.10 20.32
N LYS A 198 -6.52 14.87 19.29
CA LYS A 198 -7.47 15.52 18.37
C LYS A 198 -7.98 14.61 17.26
N SER A 199 -7.39 13.43 17.08
CA SER A 199 -7.78 12.48 16.04
C SER A 199 -9.07 11.77 16.42
N PRO A 200 -10.01 11.58 15.48
CA PRO A 200 -11.15 10.69 15.69
C PRO A 200 -10.75 9.26 16.08
N LEU A 201 -9.54 8.81 15.72
CA LEU A 201 -9.06 7.45 16.03
C LEU A 201 -8.30 7.34 17.37
N TYR A 202 -8.15 8.44 18.12
CA TYR A 202 -7.41 8.41 19.38
C TYR A 202 -8.01 7.43 20.39
N GLY A 203 -7.14 6.64 21.04
CA GLY A 203 -7.52 5.68 22.09
C GLY A 203 -8.29 4.44 21.63
N ARG A 204 -8.52 4.27 20.32
CA ARG A 204 -9.22 3.10 19.75
C ARG A 204 -8.27 1.95 19.47
N GLY A 205 -8.76 0.72 19.65
CA GLY A 205 -7.99 -0.49 19.42
C GLY A 205 -7.76 -0.72 17.93
N VAL A 206 -6.51 -0.66 17.49
CA VAL A 206 -6.11 -0.90 16.09
C VAL A 206 -5.13 -2.06 16.04
N GLY A 207 -5.43 -3.07 15.22
CA GLY A 207 -4.51 -4.17 14.94
C GLY A 207 -3.50 -3.77 13.88
N PHE A 208 -2.23 -4.10 14.07
CA PHE A 208 -1.16 -3.80 13.11
C PHE A 208 -0.47 -5.08 12.63
N LEU A 209 -0.29 -5.18 11.32
CA LEU A 209 0.50 -6.24 10.68
C LEU A 209 1.52 -5.58 9.77
N ASN A 210 2.80 -5.78 10.02
CA ASN A 210 3.85 -5.26 9.17
C ASN A 210 4.40 -6.36 8.24
N LEU A 211 4.23 -6.17 6.94
CA LEU A 211 4.67 -7.13 5.93
C LEU A 211 6.10 -6.82 5.49
N GLU A 212 7.03 -7.63 5.95
CA GLU A 212 8.46 -7.49 5.65
C GLU A 212 8.82 -8.10 4.28
N PRO A 213 9.90 -7.61 3.63
CA PRO A 213 10.54 -8.31 2.52
C PRO A 213 10.90 -9.76 2.88
N PHE A 214 11.03 -10.61 1.88
CA PHE A 214 11.56 -11.95 2.08
C PHE A 214 12.99 -11.89 2.59
N SER A 215 13.33 -12.79 3.50
CA SER A 215 14.74 -13.12 3.76
C SER A 215 15.42 -13.60 2.48
N LEU A 216 16.75 -13.56 2.46
CA LEU A 216 17.54 -14.10 1.35
C LEU A 216 17.18 -15.56 1.06
N GLU A 217 17.06 -16.38 2.11
CA GLU A 217 16.66 -17.79 1.99
C GLU A 217 15.27 -17.94 1.36
N GLN A 218 14.29 -17.15 1.80
CA GLN A 218 12.94 -17.16 1.21
C GLN A 218 12.96 -16.72 -0.25
N SER A 219 13.82 -15.78 -0.61
CA SER A 219 13.94 -15.25 -1.97
C SER A 219 14.54 -16.29 -2.93
N VAL A 220 15.59 -17.00 -2.51
CA VAL A 220 16.17 -18.11 -3.25
C VAL A 220 15.13 -19.23 -3.43
N LYS A 221 14.42 -19.60 -2.35
CA LYS A 221 13.34 -20.59 -2.42
C LYS A 221 12.20 -20.15 -3.35
N PHE A 222 11.83 -18.87 -3.34
CA PHE A 222 10.80 -18.31 -4.21
C PHE A 222 11.18 -18.43 -5.69
N LEU A 223 12.38 -17.97 -6.05
CA LEU A 223 12.88 -18.06 -7.43
C LEU A 223 12.99 -19.51 -7.90
N LYS A 224 13.58 -20.38 -7.06
CA LYS A 224 13.73 -21.80 -7.35
C LYS A 224 12.38 -22.46 -7.65
N LYS A 225 11.38 -22.28 -6.77
CA LYS A 225 10.03 -22.80 -7.02
C LYS A 225 9.38 -22.22 -8.27
N GLY A 226 9.57 -20.94 -8.54
CA GLY A 226 9.02 -20.30 -9.74
C GLY A 226 9.58 -20.88 -11.04
N PHE A 227 10.88 -21.18 -11.09
CA PHE A 227 11.49 -21.86 -12.23
C PHE A 227 11.10 -23.34 -12.32
N GLU A 228 10.96 -24.04 -11.19
CA GLU A 228 10.46 -25.41 -11.12
C GLU A 228 9.03 -25.54 -11.66
N GLU A 229 8.11 -24.62 -11.30
CA GLU A 229 6.74 -24.57 -11.84
C GLU A 229 6.69 -24.51 -13.38
N LEU A 230 7.77 -24.01 -13.99
CA LEU A 230 7.92 -23.81 -15.42
C LEU A 230 8.85 -24.83 -16.08
N ASN A 231 9.31 -25.83 -15.33
CA ASN A 231 10.29 -26.83 -15.78
C ASN A 231 11.57 -26.20 -16.35
N ARG A 232 12.00 -25.05 -15.80
CA ARG A 232 13.21 -24.36 -16.22
C ARG A 232 14.36 -24.60 -15.25
N LYS A 233 15.49 -25.04 -15.80
CA LYS A 233 16.76 -25.15 -15.07
C LYS A 233 17.54 -23.87 -15.29
N VAL A 234 18.06 -23.32 -14.21
CA VAL A 234 18.92 -22.13 -14.22
C VAL A 234 20.35 -22.53 -13.91
N ASN A 235 21.32 -21.85 -14.52
CA ASN A 235 22.75 -22.12 -14.42
C ASN A 235 23.55 -20.97 -13.78
N PHE A 236 22.86 -20.02 -13.14
CA PHE A 236 23.46 -18.88 -12.44
C PHE A 236 23.24 -18.97 -10.92
N ASP A 237 23.96 -18.13 -10.17
CA ASP A 237 23.88 -18.08 -8.71
C ASP A 237 22.61 -17.36 -8.25
N LEU A 238 21.56 -18.13 -7.95
CA LEU A 238 20.31 -17.63 -7.42
C LEU A 238 20.46 -16.81 -6.13
N GLU A 239 21.45 -17.11 -5.28
CA GLU A 239 21.68 -16.36 -4.05
C GLU A 239 22.21 -14.96 -4.37
N GLU A 240 23.20 -14.86 -5.26
CA GLU A 240 23.73 -13.58 -5.72
C GLU A 240 22.62 -12.74 -6.38
N THR A 241 21.83 -13.35 -7.28
CA THR A 241 20.71 -12.69 -7.95
C THR A 241 19.65 -12.21 -6.95
N ALA A 242 19.25 -13.06 -6.00
CA ALA A 242 18.24 -12.72 -4.99
C ALA A 242 18.71 -11.57 -4.08
N ARG A 243 20.00 -11.56 -3.71
CA ARG A 243 20.61 -10.51 -2.89
C ARG A 243 20.49 -9.13 -3.54
N LYS A 244 20.62 -9.04 -4.87
CA LYS A 244 20.49 -7.79 -5.63
C LYS A 244 19.05 -7.21 -5.62
N MET A 245 18.04 -8.04 -5.33
CA MET A 245 16.62 -7.63 -5.28
C MET A 245 16.06 -7.45 -3.87
N ASN A 246 16.88 -7.66 -2.83
CA ASN A 246 16.59 -7.35 -1.42
C ASN A 246 15.25 -7.90 -0.91
N GLY A 247 14.87 -9.09 -1.36
CA GLY A 247 13.69 -9.77 -0.85
C GLY A 247 12.34 -9.21 -1.27
N ILE A 248 12.29 -8.22 -2.15
CA ILE A 248 11.02 -7.64 -2.61
C ILE A 248 10.36 -8.58 -3.61
N PRO A 249 9.21 -9.21 -3.29
CA PRO A 249 8.61 -10.23 -4.15
C PRO A 249 8.26 -9.72 -5.55
N GLY A 250 7.86 -8.44 -5.67
CA GLY A 250 7.59 -7.84 -6.98
C GLY A 250 8.81 -7.78 -7.90
N TYR A 251 10.02 -7.57 -7.36
CA TYR A 251 11.25 -7.62 -8.17
C TYR A 251 11.60 -9.07 -8.54
N LEU A 252 11.49 -10.01 -7.60
CA LEU A 252 11.73 -11.43 -7.86
C LEU A 252 10.81 -12.00 -8.95
N VAL A 253 9.52 -11.62 -8.94
CA VAL A 253 8.56 -11.98 -9.98
C VAL A 253 8.95 -11.41 -11.33
N LEU A 254 9.29 -10.12 -11.38
CA LEU A 254 9.69 -9.47 -12.63
C LEU A 254 10.95 -10.11 -13.19
N PHE A 255 11.95 -10.37 -12.34
CA PHE A 255 13.17 -11.08 -12.74
C PHE A 255 12.87 -12.45 -13.32
N GLY A 256 12.05 -13.25 -12.63
CA GLY A 256 11.67 -14.57 -13.13
C GLY A 256 11.02 -14.51 -14.51
N ILE A 257 10.15 -13.52 -14.76
CA ILE A 257 9.52 -13.30 -16.07
C ILE A 257 10.56 -12.87 -17.11
N LYS A 258 11.40 -11.90 -16.79
CA LYS A 258 12.40 -11.38 -17.73
C LYS A 258 13.44 -12.42 -18.10
N TYR A 259 13.87 -13.26 -17.17
CA TYR A 259 14.77 -14.36 -17.46
C TYR A 259 14.14 -15.39 -18.42
N LEU A 260 12.83 -15.61 -18.37
CA LEU A 260 12.16 -16.51 -19.33
C LEU A 260 12.10 -15.92 -20.75
N GLU A 261 12.15 -14.59 -20.87
CA GLU A 261 12.17 -13.88 -22.15
C GLU A 261 13.58 -13.80 -22.72
N THR A 262 14.59 -13.54 -21.88
CA THR A 262 15.97 -13.25 -22.30
C THR A 262 16.90 -14.46 -22.26
N GLU A 263 16.60 -15.46 -21.40
CA GLU A 263 17.48 -16.57 -21.03
C GLU A 263 18.89 -16.14 -20.56
N ASP A 264 19.04 -14.86 -20.15
CA ASP A 264 20.28 -14.26 -19.66
C ASP A 264 20.03 -13.52 -18.33
N GLU A 265 20.75 -13.93 -17.28
CA GLU A 265 20.60 -13.38 -15.92
C GLU A 265 20.89 -11.88 -15.86
N ARG A 266 21.95 -11.43 -16.55
CA ARG A 266 22.40 -10.03 -16.52
C ARG A 266 21.39 -9.16 -17.24
N VAL A 267 20.95 -9.58 -18.43
CA VAL A 267 19.93 -8.84 -19.19
C VAL A 267 18.62 -8.78 -18.42
N ALA A 268 18.17 -9.89 -17.85
CA ALA A 268 16.93 -9.93 -17.05
C ALA A 268 17.01 -8.99 -15.83
N PHE A 269 18.16 -8.95 -15.15
CA PHE A 269 18.37 -8.05 -14.02
C PHE A 269 18.38 -6.58 -14.45
N GLU A 270 19.02 -6.24 -15.58
CA GLU A 270 19.00 -4.87 -16.10
C GLU A 270 17.60 -4.43 -16.53
N GLU A 271 16.76 -5.33 -17.04
CA GLU A 271 15.35 -5.03 -17.32
C GLU A 271 14.52 -4.80 -16.05
N VAL A 272 14.77 -5.58 -14.98
CA VAL A 272 14.17 -5.35 -13.66
C VAL A 272 14.58 -3.99 -13.13
N PHE A 273 15.87 -3.67 -13.21
CA PHE A 273 16.42 -2.39 -12.82
C PHE A 273 15.74 -1.25 -13.59
N HIS A 274 15.74 -1.30 -14.93
CA HIS A 274 15.10 -0.31 -15.78
C HIS A 274 13.61 -0.10 -15.44
N THR A 275 12.85 -1.19 -15.28
CA THR A 275 11.43 -1.11 -14.92
C THR A 275 11.21 -0.49 -13.54
N ALA A 276 12.07 -0.82 -12.57
CA ALA A 276 12.04 -0.22 -11.25
C ALA A 276 12.44 1.28 -11.31
N SER A 277 13.41 1.64 -12.16
CA SER A 277 13.82 3.02 -12.41
C SER A 277 12.67 3.90 -12.88
N LEU A 278 11.90 3.45 -13.87
CA LEU A 278 10.74 4.20 -14.37
C LEU A 278 9.69 4.50 -13.28
N LEU A 279 9.55 3.61 -12.29
CA LEU A 279 8.59 3.81 -11.19
C LEU A 279 9.12 4.80 -10.17
N PHE A 280 10.41 4.71 -9.84
CA PHE A 280 11.04 5.67 -8.96
C PHE A 280 11.18 7.04 -9.63
N GLU A 281 11.37 7.13 -10.94
CA GLU A 281 11.42 8.40 -11.68
C GLU A 281 10.18 9.24 -11.41
N GLN A 282 8.98 8.66 -11.55
CA GLN A 282 7.75 9.41 -11.30
C GLN A 282 7.64 9.84 -9.83
N GLU A 283 8.02 8.97 -8.89
CA GLU A 283 8.03 9.31 -7.46
C GLU A 283 9.03 10.44 -7.13
N LEU A 284 10.22 10.40 -7.74
CA LEU A 284 11.26 11.40 -7.60
C LEU A 284 10.88 12.71 -8.28
N ILE A 285 10.18 12.70 -9.42
CA ILE A 285 9.62 13.89 -10.06
C ILE A 285 8.61 14.56 -9.12
N GLU A 286 7.65 13.80 -8.60
CA GLU A 286 6.64 14.32 -7.67
C GLU A 286 7.25 14.84 -6.36
N LEU A 287 8.29 14.16 -5.86
CA LEU A 287 9.03 14.59 -4.69
C LEU A 287 9.85 15.87 -4.97
N GLY A 288 10.46 15.96 -6.16
CA GLY A 288 11.20 17.13 -6.63
C GLY A 288 10.33 18.37 -6.79
N LYS A 289 9.10 18.21 -7.28
CA LYS A 289 8.09 19.28 -7.35
C LYS A 289 7.78 19.87 -5.97
N ARG A 290 7.82 19.06 -4.90
CA ARG A 290 7.66 19.55 -3.51
C ARG A 290 8.89 20.32 -3.03
N SER A 291 10.09 19.81 -3.31
CA SER A 291 11.34 20.53 -3.09
C SER A 291 12.52 19.83 -3.77
N PRO A 292 13.34 20.55 -4.56
CA PRO A 292 14.59 19.99 -5.13
C PRO A 292 15.57 19.48 -4.06
N ARG A 293 15.45 19.97 -2.82
CA ARG A 293 16.30 19.55 -1.69
C ARG A 293 16.11 18.08 -1.31
N TYR A 294 14.93 17.49 -1.56
CA TYR A 294 14.71 16.07 -1.32
C TYR A 294 15.58 15.20 -2.23
N ILE A 295 15.54 15.50 -3.53
CA ILE A 295 16.33 14.77 -4.54
C ILE A 295 17.81 14.91 -4.26
N PHE A 296 18.25 16.12 -3.90
CA PHE A 296 19.62 16.35 -3.50
C PHE A 296 20.03 15.47 -2.30
N LEU A 297 19.25 15.46 -1.22
CA LEU A 297 19.51 14.60 -0.05
C LEU A 297 19.62 13.13 -0.43
N LEU A 298 18.67 12.62 -1.20
CA LEU A 298 18.65 11.23 -1.64
C LEU A 298 19.93 10.89 -2.42
N LYS A 299 20.35 11.75 -3.36
CA LYS A 299 21.62 11.57 -4.10
C LYS A 299 22.85 11.60 -3.21
N GLN A 300 22.90 12.48 -2.20
CA GLN A 300 24.03 12.54 -1.27
C GLN A 300 24.11 11.27 -0.41
N ILE A 301 22.97 10.82 0.14
CA ILE A 301 22.88 9.60 0.94
C ILE A 301 23.32 8.39 0.11
N ALA A 302 22.83 8.28 -1.12
CA ALA A 302 23.20 7.19 -2.03
C ALA A 302 24.70 7.18 -2.35
N LYS A 303 25.36 8.34 -2.39
CA LYS A 303 26.83 8.49 -2.56
C LYS A 303 27.63 8.27 -1.29
N GLY A 304 26.99 7.88 -0.18
CA GLY A 304 27.65 7.65 1.11
C GLY A 304 27.82 8.89 1.98
N ILE A 305 27.36 10.07 1.54
CA ILE A 305 27.29 11.28 2.36
C ILE A 305 26.02 11.17 3.19
N ASN A 306 26.12 10.49 4.33
CA ASN A 306 24.94 9.92 4.99
C ASN A 306 24.88 10.17 6.51
N THR A 307 25.70 11.06 7.05
CA THR A 307 25.54 11.57 8.42
C THR A 307 24.98 12.98 8.39
N TRP A 308 24.37 13.40 9.51
CA TRP A 308 23.81 14.74 9.66
C TRP A 308 24.79 15.85 9.25
N SER A 309 26.00 15.82 9.82
CA SER A 309 27.02 16.84 9.60
C SER A 309 27.47 16.90 8.14
N TYR A 310 27.71 15.74 7.50
CA TYR A 310 28.12 15.70 6.10
C TYR A 310 27.00 16.13 5.15
N LEU A 311 25.75 15.75 5.44
CA LEU A 311 24.59 16.21 4.67
C LEU A 311 24.43 17.72 4.74
N LYS A 312 24.53 18.32 5.94
CA LYS A 312 24.47 19.78 6.09
C LYS A 312 25.61 20.47 5.33
N SER A 313 26.83 19.98 5.46
CA SER A 313 27.99 20.50 4.74
C SER A 313 27.82 20.40 3.21
N SER A 314 27.21 19.32 2.70
CA SER A 314 26.96 19.16 1.27
C SER A 314 26.00 20.22 0.71
N PHE A 315 25.02 20.67 1.50
CA PHE A 315 24.16 21.80 1.13
C PHE A 315 24.94 23.11 1.09
N HIS A 316 25.76 23.36 2.12
CA HIS A 316 26.57 24.58 2.19
C HIS A 316 27.55 24.67 1.02
N ALA A 317 28.18 23.56 0.64
CA ALA A 317 29.14 23.48 -0.47
C ALA A 317 28.54 23.90 -1.82
N LYS A 318 27.23 23.67 -2.04
CA LYS A 318 26.52 24.11 -3.25
C LYS A 318 25.82 25.47 -3.11
N GLY A 319 26.18 26.25 -2.09
CA GLY A 319 25.61 27.58 -1.84
C GLY A 319 24.25 27.61 -1.14
N ASP A 320 23.73 26.46 -0.69
CA ASP A 320 22.46 26.38 0.02
C ASP A 320 22.68 26.36 1.54
N ARG A 321 22.53 27.52 2.20
CA ARG A 321 22.69 27.66 3.67
C ARG A 321 21.46 27.13 4.42
N ILE A 322 21.27 25.82 4.39
CA ILE A 322 20.15 25.16 5.06
C ILE A 322 20.30 25.19 6.59
N GLY A 323 19.26 25.65 7.29
CA GLY A 323 19.21 25.57 8.76
C GLY A 323 18.89 24.17 9.27
N ASP A 324 19.24 23.88 10.53
CA ASP A 324 19.04 22.56 11.15
C ASP A 324 17.59 22.12 11.17
N SER A 325 16.65 23.03 11.50
CA SER A 325 15.21 22.74 11.53
C SER A 325 14.69 22.30 10.16
N ARG A 326 15.18 22.91 9.07
CA ARG A 326 14.77 22.58 7.71
C ARG A 326 15.39 21.25 7.26
N LEU A 327 16.67 21.01 7.56
CA LEU A 327 17.32 19.73 7.27
C LEU A 327 16.62 18.58 8.02
N TYR A 328 16.29 18.78 9.30
CA TYR A 328 15.54 17.83 10.11
C TYR A 328 14.19 17.50 9.46
N SER A 329 13.41 18.53 9.11
CA SER A 329 12.10 18.38 8.48
C SER A 329 12.16 17.61 7.17
N LEU A 330 13.17 17.87 6.32
CA LEU A 330 13.34 17.16 5.06
C LEU A 330 13.66 15.68 5.29
N LEU A 331 14.67 15.39 6.12
CA LEU A 331 15.08 14.00 6.43
C LEU A 331 13.93 13.23 7.09
N LYS A 332 13.20 13.87 8.01
CA LYS A 332 12.04 13.24 8.65
C LYS A 332 10.91 12.93 7.67
N THR A 333 10.71 13.78 6.68
CA THR A 333 9.73 13.52 5.61
C THR A 333 10.17 12.33 4.75
N LEU A 334 11.45 12.26 4.38
CA LEU A 334 12.00 11.12 3.62
C LEU A 334 11.89 9.80 4.40
N GLU A 335 12.16 9.83 5.72
CA GLU A 335 11.94 8.68 6.61
C GLU A 335 10.48 8.25 6.60
N ARG A 336 9.55 9.20 6.75
CA ARG A 336 8.12 8.92 6.76
C ARG A 336 7.60 8.34 5.46
N MET A 337 8.13 8.81 4.33
CA MET A 337 7.82 8.26 3.00
C MET A 337 8.51 6.92 2.74
N SER A 338 9.31 6.40 3.68
CA SER A 338 10.07 5.14 3.56
C SER A 338 11.13 5.15 2.45
N PHE A 339 11.60 6.33 2.04
CA PHE A 339 12.75 6.44 1.13
C PHE A 339 14.08 6.21 1.84
N VAL A 340 14.18 6.68 3.09
CA VAL A 340 15.39 6.55 3.91
C VAL A 340 15.06 5.97 5.28
N LYS A 341 16.03 5.32 5.89
CA LYS A 341 15.99 4.91 7.30
C LYS A 341 17.23 5.40 8.02
N LYS A 342 17.13 5.67 9.32
CA LYS A 342 18.26 6.06 10.16
C LYS A 342 18.64 4.91 11.08
N GLU A 343 19.87 4.42 10.95
CA GLU A 343 20.44 3.35 11.76
C GLU A 343 21.82 3.79 12.26
N ASN A 344 22.08 3.68 13.57
CA ASN A 344 23.38 4.01 14.17
C ASN A 344 23.92 5.40 13.78
N GLY A 345 23.03 6.40 13.70
CA GLY A 345 23.38 7.78 13.34
C GLY A 345 23.58 8.03 11.84
N VAL A 346 23.41 7.01 11.00
CA VAL A 346 23.60 7.06 9.55
C VAL A 346 22.27 6.88 8.82
N TYR A 347 22.05 7.67 7.78
CA TYR A 347 20.91 7.56 6.88
C TYR A 347 21.21 6.56 5.76
N LYS A 348 20.28 5.68 5.42
CA LYS A 348 20.43 4.73 4.31
C LYS A 348 19.19 4.79 3.43
N ILE A 349 19.36 4.65 2.11
CA ILE A 349 18.24 4.41 1.22
C ILE A 349 17.65 3.03 1.57
N VAL A 350 16.32 2.94 1.67
CA VAL A 350 15.64 1.69 2.05
C VAL A 350 15.69 0.65 0.93
N ASP A 351 15.55 1.10 -0.31
CA ASP A 351 15.51 0.26 -1.50
C ASP A 351 16.86 0.33 -2.26
N PRO A 352 17.58 -0.79 -2.45
CA PRO A 352 18.87 -0.78 -3.12
C PRO A 352 18.78 -0.48 -4.62
N ILE A 353 17.64 -0.73 -5.27
CA ILE A 353 17.45 -0.33 -6.66
C ILE A 353 17.37 1.20 -6.73
N LEU A 354 16.59 1.81 -5.83
CA LEU A 354 16.57 3.27 -5.71
C LEU A 354 17.96 3.83 -5.39
N GLU A 355 18.71 3.18 -4.51
CA GLU A 355 20.08 3.59 -4.19
C GLU A 355 20.98 3.60 -5.43
N ARG A 356 20.92 2.55 -6.26
CA ARG A 356 21.65 2.47 -7.53
C ARG A 356 21.22 3.58 -8.51
N ILE A 357 19.92 3.79 -8.69
CA ILE A 357 19.36 4.88 -9.53
C ILE A 357 19.87 6.26 -9.13
N LEU A 358 20.06 6.50 -7.82
CA LEU A 358 20.50 7.79 -7.29
C LEU A 358 22.02 7.99 -7.36
N ARG A 359 22.80 6.91 -7.56
CA ARG A 359 24.25 6.95 -7.73
C ARG A 359 24.64 7.29 -9.17
N ASP A 360 23.89 6.74 -10.12
CA ASP A 360 23.94 7.08 -11.55
C ASP A 360 23.54 8.56 -11.76
#